data_AF-A0AAW3MVZ8-F1
#
_entry.id   AF-A0AAW3MVZ8-F1
#
_cell.length_a   1.000
_cell.length_b   1.000
_cell.length_c   1.000
_cell.angle_alpha   90.00
_cell.angle_beta   90.00
_cell.angle_gamma   90.00
#
_symmetry.space_group_name_H-M   'P 1'
#
loop_
_entity.id
_entity.type
_entity.pdbx_description
1 polymer ?
#
loop_
_entity_poly.entity_id
_entity_poly.type
_entity_poly.pdbx_seq_one_letter_code
_entity_poly.pdbx_strand_id
1 'polypeptide(L)'
;MFSLIITIISIALVVALVAATMYSGGDTLTNGRTSADAAAFVTGAQQISGAQVMHLSLEGKVATTVSGGAAGTDLVLDKYLASAPVVKADAAGVWALDTALKLVTNTVATDPVCTQINKTAGVAAAKQSSAVAADFAGLPYGCVSATRTFQFKY
;
A
#
# COMPACT_ATOMS: atom_id res chain seq x y z
N MET A 1 -34.84 -11.77 -44.86
CA MET A 1 -34.38 -10.38 -44.75
C MET A 1 -34.47 -9.84 -43.32
N PHE A 2 -35.54 -10.14 -42.58
CA PHE A 2 -35.71 -9.70 -41.18
C PHE A 2 -34.63 -10.23 -40.22
N SER A 3 -34.22 -11.49 -40.37
CA SER A 3 -33.17 -12.10 -39.51
C SER A 3 -31.78 -11.48 -39.69
N LEU A 4 -31.45 -10.97 -40.89
CA LEU A 4 -30.14 -10.37 -41.16
C LEU A 4 -30.01 -8.98 -40.52
N ILE A 5 -31.12 -8.25 -40.41
CA ILE A 5 -31.15 -6.94 -39.75
C ILE A 5 -30.98 -7.12 -38.24
N ILE A 6 -31.67 -8.09 -37.64
CA ILE A 6 -31.60 -8.37 -36.20
C ILE A 6 -30.19 -8.81 -35.79
N THR A 7 -29.52 -9.65 -36.59
CA THR A 7 -28.15 -10.10 -36.28
C THR A 7 -27.15 -8.96 -36.33
N ILE A 8 -27.22 -8.08 -37.32
CA ILE A 8 -26.33 -6.91 -37.43
C ILE A 8 -26.54 -5.96 -36.25
N ILE A 9 -27.80 -5.67 -35.89
CA ILE A 9 -28.12 -4.81 -34.74
C ILE A 9 -27.66 -5.44 -33.42
N SER A 10 -27.82 -6.76 -33.26
CA SER A 10 -27.36 -7.47 -32.06
C SER A 10 -25.84 -7.40 -31.91
N ILE A 11 -25.08 -7.56 -32.99
CA ILE A 11 -23.62 -7.44 -32.96
C ILE A 11 -23.22 -6.00 -32.63
N ALA A 12 -23.87 -5.01 -33.26
CA ALA A 12 -23.59 -3.61 -32.99
C ALA A 12 -23.85 -3.22 -31.52
N LEU A 13 -24.92 -3.74 -30.91
CA LEU A 13 -25.24 -3.53 -29.50
C LEU A 13 -24.21 -4.16 -28.56
N VAL A 14 -23.73 -5.37 -28.86
CA VAL A 14 -22.69 -6.03 -28.06
C VAL A 14 -21.38 -5.26 -28.16
N VAL A 15 -20.99 -4.80 -29.35
CA VAL A 15 -19.77 -4.00 -29.53
C VAL A 15 -19.87 -2.67 -28.78
N ALA A 16 -21.03 -2.00 -28.82
CA ALA A 16 -21.25 -0.77 -28.06
C ALA A 16 -21.16 -0.99 -26.54
N LEU A 17 -21.71 -2.09 -26.03
CA LEU A 17 -21.62 -2.43 -24.60
C LEU A 17 -20.18 -2.77 -24.18
N VAL A 18 -19.44 -3.51 -25.00
CA VAL A 18 -18.03 -3.83 -24.74
C VAL A 18 -17.18 -2.55 -24.77
N ALA A 19 -17.41 -1.66 -25.73
CA ALA A 19 -16.72 -0.38 -25.78
C ALA A 19 -16.99 0.49 -24.54
N ALA A 20 -18.26 0.57 -24.10
CA ALA A 20 -18.63 1.30 -22.90
C ALA A 20 -18.01 0.69 -21.62
N THR A 21 -18.03 -0.64 -21.49
CA THR A 21 -17.45 -1.34 -20.33
C THR A 21 -15.93 -1.29 -20.30
N MET A 22 -15.24 -1.32 -21.45
CA MET A 22 -13.79 -1.14 -21.50
C MET A 22 -13.38 0.30 -21.22
N TYR A 23 -14.08 1.29 -21.78
CA TYR A 23 -13.77 2.70 -21.60
C TYR A 23 -14.02 3.16 -20.16
N SER A 24 -15.16 2.79 -19.56
CA SER A 24 -15.50 3.16 -18.18
C SER A 24 -14.95 2.17 -17.13
N GLY A 25 -14.66 0.93 -17.52
CA GLY A 25 -14.10 -0.10 -16.63
C GLY A 25 -12.59 -0.02 -16.45
N GLY A 26 -11.85 0.54 -17.42
CA GLY A 26 -10.39 0.65 -17.34
C GLY A 26 -9.91 1.60 -16.23
N ASP A 27 -10.57 2.74 -16.07
CA ASP A 27 -10.25 3.73 -15.03
C ASP A 27 -10.63 3.22 -13.63
N THR A 28 -11.79 2.56 -13.50
CA THR A 28 -12.20 1.94 -12.23
C THR A 28 -11.30 0.78 -11.83
N LEU A 29 -10.82 -0.03 -12.78
CA LEU A 29 -9.86 -1.11 -12.51
C LEU A 29 -8.49 -0.56 -12.07
N THR A 30 -8.03 0.52 -12.70
CA THR A 30 -6.73 1.14 -12.37
C THR A 30 -6.77 1.79 -10.99
N ASN A 31 -7.80 2.57 -10.70
CA ASN A 31 -8.01 3.17 -9.38
C ASN A 31 -8.24 2.11 -8.29
N GLY A 32 -8.97 1.04 -8.61
CA GLY A 32 -9.19 -0.10 -7.71
C GLY A 32 -7.89 -0.80 -7.34
N ARG A 33 -6.99 -1.01 -8.32
CA ARG A 33 -5.64 -1.56 -8.07
C ARG A 33 -4.81 -0.65 -7.19
N THR A 34 -4.74 0.65 -7.51
CA THR A 34 -3.99 1.63 -6.68
C THR A 34 -4.49 1.66 -5.24
N SER A 35 -5.81 1.58 -5.03
CA SER A 35 -6.39 1.53 -3.68
C SER A 35 -6.12 0.20 -2.96
N ALA A 36 -6.14 -0.93 -3.67
CA ALA A 36 -5.78 -2.23 -3.10
C ALA A 36 -4.31 -2.28 -2.69
N ASP A 37 -3.42 -1.75 -3.53
CA ASP A 37 -1.98 -1.64 -3.25
C ASP A 37 -1.73 -0.73 -2.03
N ALA A 38 -2.40 0.42 -1.95
CA ALA A 38 -2.33 1.32 -0.79
C ALA A 38 -2.77 0.61 0.51
N ALA A 39 -3.87 -0.16 0.47
CA ALA A 39 -4.34 -0.93 1.63
C ALA A 39 -3.37 -2.07 1.99
N ALA A 40 -2.71 -2.69 1.01
CA ALA A 40 -1.70 -3.72 1.25
C ALA A 40 -0.49 -3.16 2.02
N PHE A 41 -0.05 -1.91 1.75
CA PHE A 41 0.98 -1.26 2.56
C PHE A 41 0.56 -1.04 4.01
N VAL A 42 -0.65 -0.52 4.22
CA VAL A 42 -1.15 -0.25 5.59
C VAL A 42 -1.29 -1.55 6.38
N THR A 43 -1.86 -2.60 5.78
CA THR A 43 -2.04 -3.90 6.43
C THR A 43 -0.70 -4.63 6.68
N GLY A 44 0.25 -4.52 5.75
CA GLY A 44 1.61 -5.05 5.95
C GLY A 44 2.33 -4.37 7.11
N ALA A 45 2.26 -3.04 7.20
CA ALA A 45 2.86 -2.32 8.31
C ALA A 45 2.16 -2.57 9.65
N GLN A 46 0.83 -2.76 9.66
CA GLN A 46 0.11 -3.17 10.87
C GLN A 46 0.60 -4.53 11.39
N GLN A 47 0.84 -5.50 10.52
CA GLN A 47 1.41 -6.80 10.92
C GLN A 47 2.80 -6.63 11.54
N ILE A 48 3.67 -5.81 10.93
CA ILE A 48 5.00 -5.53 11.45
C ILE A 48 4.94 -4.80 12.79
N SER A 49 4.05 -3.80 12.93
CA SER A 49 3.86 -3.08 14.19
C SER A 49 3.38 -4.01 15.32
N GLY A 50 2.45 -4.93 15.02
CA GLY A 50 1.97 -5.91 16.00
C GLY A 50 3.08 -6.86 16.45
N ALA A 51 3.86 -7.38 15.50
CA ALA A 51 5.01 -8.23 15.79
C ALA A 51 6.06 -7.49 16.63
N GLN A 52 6.32 -6.22 16.34
CA GLN A 52 7.27 -5.39 17.07
C GLN A 52 6.82 -5.10 18.51
N VAL A 53 5.52 -4.86 18.74
CA VAL A 53 4.97 -4.72 20.10
C VAL A 53 5.08 -6.05 20.87
N MET A 54 4.83 -7.19 20.23
CA MET A 54 5.01 -8.50 20.86
C MET A 54 6.47 -8.77 21.24
N HIS A 55 7.40 -8.51 20.31
CA HIS A 55 8.84 -8.65 20.56
C HIS A 55 9.29 -7.76 21.72
N LEU A 56 8.88 -6.49 21.74
CA LEU A 56 9.17 -5.58 22.84
C LEU A 56 8.59 -6.07 24.17
N SER A 57 7.38 -6.62 24.17
CA SER A 57 6.72 -7.08 25.39
C SER A 57 7.30 -8.37 25.96
N LEU A 58 7.87 -9.24 25.13
CA LEU A 58 8.39 -10.55 25.55
C LEU A 58 9.91 -10.53 25.78
N GLU A 59 10.66 -9.77 25.00
CA GLU A 59 12.13 -9.71 25.11
C GLU A 59 12.63 -8.44 25.82
N GLY A 60 11.75 -7.47 26.04
CA GLY A 60 12.11 -6.17 26.62
C GLY A 60 13.00 -5.31 25.71
N LYS A 61 13.14 -5.70 24.44
CA LYS A 61 13.97 -5.03 23.42
C LYS A 61 13.17 -4.82 22.15
N VAL A 62 13.43 -3.72 21.44
CA VAL A 62 12.87 -3.48 20.12
C VAL A 62 13.68 -4.23 19.06
N ALA A 63 13.03 -4.89 18.11
CA ALA A 63 13.72 -5.45 16.95
C ALA A 63 14.23 -4.30 16.06
N THR A 64 15.44 -4.43 15.53
CA THR A 64 16.05 -3.43 14.64
C THR A 64 15.81 -3.76 13.17
N THR A 65 15.39 -4.99 12.87
CA THR A 65 15.18 -5.48 11.51
C THR A 65 13.89 -6.28 11.40
N VAL A 66 13.21 -6.18 10.25
CA VAL A 66 12.02 -7.01 9.96
C VAL A 66 12.44 -8.40 9.48
N SER A 67 13.45 -8.45 8.61
CA SER A 67 13.99 -9.69 8.03
C SER A 67 15.43 -9.45 7.55
N GLY A 68 16.30 -10.44 7.74
CA GLY A 68 17.70 -10.43 7.29
C GLY A 68 18.72 -9.92 8.31
N GLY A 69 18.31 -9.73 9.58
CA GLY A 69 19.18 -9.37 10.69
C GLY A 69 19.71 -10.58 11.47
N ALA A 70 19.90 -10.38 12.78
CA ALA A 70 20.39 -11.40 13.70
C ALA A 70 19.31 -11.78 14.73
N ALA A 71 19.45 -12.96 15.33
CA ALA A 71 18.53 -13.42 16.37
C ALA A 71 18.53 -12.47 17.58
N GLY A 72 17.35 -12.21 18.13
CA GLY A 72 17.04 -11.22 19.17
C GLY A 72 16.89 -9.78 18.66
N THR A 73 16.91 -9.58 17.34
CA THR A 73 16.79 -8.26 16.70
C THR A 73 15.99 -8.31 15.38
N ASP A 74 15.46 -9.48 15.01
CA ASP A 74 14.83 -9.74 13.72
C ASP A 74 13.46 -10.41 13.91
N LEU A 75 12.41 -9.74 13.46
CA LEU A 75 11.05 -10.22 13.71
C LEU A 75 10.74 -11.56 13.05
N VAL A 76 11.37 -11.90 11.91
CA VAL A 76 11.16 -13.17 11.22
C VAL A 76 11.98 -14.29 11.87
N LEU A 77 13.24 -14.02 12.19
CA LEU A 77 14.14 -14.99 12.80
C LEU A 77 13.70 -15.35 14.22
N ASP A 78 13.19 -14.37 14.96
CA ASP A 78 12.69 -14.52 16.33
C ASP A 78 11.24 -15.04 16.39
N LYS A 79 10.67 -15.43 15.23
CA LYS A 79 9.35 -16.08 15.06
C LYS A 79 8.15 -15.23 15.45
N TYR A 80 8.30 -13.91 15.51
CA TYR A 80 7.16 -12.98 15.65
C TYR A 80 6.46 -12.71 14.31
N LEU A 81 7.14 -12.96 13.20
CA LEU A 81 6.62 -12.96 11.84
C LEU A 81 7.03 -14.25 11.13
N ALA A 82 6.12 -14.84 10.35
CA ALA A 82 6.46 -16.01 9.53
C ALA A 82 7.32 -15.62 8.31
N SER A 83 7.13 -14.41 7.79
CA SER A 83 7.89 -13.80 6.70
C SER A 83 7.65 -12.30 6.68
N ALA A 84 8.58 -11.52 6.10
CA ALA A 84 8.32 -10.11 5.82
C ALA A 84 7.12 -9.98 4.85
N PRO A 85 6.14 -9.09 5.12
CA PRO A 85 5.02 -8.86 4.20
C PRO A 85 5.53 -8.43 2.83
N VAL A 86 4.96 -8.99 1.76
CA VAL A 86 5.31 -8.59 0.39
C VAL A 86 4.15 -7.81 -0.20
N VAL A 87 4.43 -6.58 -0.64
CA VAL A 87 3.44 -5.73 -1.32
C VAL A 87 3.83 -5.61 -2.79
N LYS A 88 2.88 -5.83 -3.69
CA LYS A 88 3.14 -5.87 -5.14
C LYS A 88 3.66 -4.53 -5.69
N ALA A 89 3.20 -3.42 -5.12
CA ALA A 89 3.59 -2.06 -5.49
C ALA A 89 4.79 -1.53 -4.68
N ASP A 90 5.58 -2.41 -4.07
CA ASP A 90 6.85 -2.07 -3.41
C ASP A 90 7.96 -1.86 -4.46
N ALA A 91 8.75 -0.80 -4.30
CA ALA A 91 9.88 -0.48 -5.16
C ALA A 91 11.13 -1.31 -4.84
N ALA A 92 11.33 -1.66 -3.56
CA ALA A 92 12.56 -2.26 -3.05
C ALA A 92 12.36 -3.64 -2.41
N GLY A 93 11.14 -3.99 -2.02
CA GLY A 93 10.82 -5.25 -1.34
C GLY A 93 11.28 -5.28 0.12
N VAL A 94 11.69 -4.14 0.69
CA VAL A 94 12.37 -4.08 1.99
C VAL A 94 11.61 -3.16 2.93
N TRP A 95 11.18 -3.76 4.04
CA TRP A 95 10.65 -3.04 5.20
C TRP A 95 11.78 -2.68 6.15
N ALA A 96 11.89 -1.40 6.49
CA ALA A 96 12.86 -0.90 7.44
C ALA A 96 12.17 -0.42 8.72
N LEU A 97 12.76 -0.75 9.87
CA LEU A 97 12.34 -0.28 11.18
C LEU A 97 13.23 0.87 11.61
N ASP A 98 12.64 2.04 11.87
CA ASP A 98 13.27 3.11 12.62
C ASP A 98 12.88 2.96 14.09
N THR A 99 13.82 2.53 14.92
CA THR A 99 13.61 2.34 16.36
C THR A 99 13.68 3.64 17.16
N ALA A 100 14.29 4.70 16.63
CA ALA A 100 14.41 6.00 17.30
C ALA A 100 13.11 6.80 17.20
N LEU A 101 12.50 6.79 16.01
CA LEU A 101 11.26 7.50 15.74
C LEU A 101 10.02 6.57 15.78
N LYS A 102 10.21 5.27 16.05
CA LYS A 102 9.18 4.20 16.06
C LYS A 102 8.34 4.15 14.78
N LEU A 103 9.02 4.06 13.64
CA LEU A 103 8.35 3.95 12.34
C LEU A 103 8.69 2.65 11.62
N VAL A 104 7.68 2.07 10.99
CA VAL A 104 7.85 1.11 9.91
C VAL A 104 7.88 1.91 8.61
N THR A 105 8.90 1.70 7.79
CA THR A 105 9.07 2.41 6.52
C THR A 105 9.23 1.45 5.36
N ASN A 106 8.71 1.84 4.20
CA ASN A 106 8.87 1.12 2.94
C ASN A 106 8.79 2.14 1.78
N THR A 107 9.36 1.81 0.62
CA THR A 107 9.36 2.67 -0.55
C THR A 107 8.31 2.20 -1.56
N VAL A 108 7.36 3.08 -1.87
CA VAL A 108 6.27 2.82 -2.82
C VAL A 108 6.79 2.95 -4.25
N ALA A 109 6.40 2.04 -5.15
CA ALA A 109 6.84 2.03 -6.54
C ALA A 109 6.29 3.19 -7.38
N THR A 110 5.09 3.70 -7.05
CA THR A 110 4.38 4.70 -7.87
C THR A 110 3.76 5.83 -7.03
N ASP A 111 3.81 7.05 -7.55
CA ASP A 111 3.20 8.25 -6.96
C ASP A 111 1.68 8.16 -6.73
N PRO A 112 0.85 7.57 -7.62
CA PRO A 112 -0.57 7.41 -7.35
C PRO A 112 -0.87 6.57 -6.11
N VAL A 113 -0.07 5.53 -5.83
CA VAL A 113 -0.24 4.72 -4.60
C VAL A 113 0.10 5.56 -3.36
N CYS A 114 1.18 6.34 -3.39
CA CYS A 114 1.53 7.25 -2.29
C CYS A 114 0.44 8.30 -2.02
N THR A 115 -0.11 8.89 -3.09
CA THR A 115 -1.23 9.85 -3.00
C THR A 115 -2.48 9.20 -2.41
N GLN A 116 -2.79 7.96 -2.83
CA GLN A 116 -3.94 7.21 -2.33
C GLN A 116 -3.77 6.81 -0.86
N ILE A 117 -2.56 6.48 -0.42
CA ILE A 117 -2.24 6.27 1.00
C ILE A 117 -2.50 7.56 1.79
N ASN A 118 -2.00 8.72 1.33
CA ASN A 118 -2.22 10.01 1.99
C ASN A 118 -3.69 10.40 2.05
N LYS A 119 -4.44 10.12 0.97
CA LYS A 119 -5.89 10.31 0.93
C LYS A 119 -6.61 9.46 1.97
N THR A 120 -6.22 8.20 2.10
CA THR A 120 -6.83 7.26 3.06
C THR A 120 -6.42 7.58 4.51
N ALA A 121 -5.20 8.09 4.70
CA ALA A 121 -4.70 8.54 6.00
C ALA A 121 -5.45 9.77 6.54
N GLY A 122 -6.09 10.55 5.66
CA GLY A 122 -6.77 11.79 6.03
C GLY A 122 -5.93 13.06 5.83
N VAL A 123 -4.86 13.01 5.04
CA VAL A 123 -4.10 14.21 4.65
C VAL A 123 -4.99 15.14 3.84
N ALA A 124 -4.90 16.45 4.11
CA ALA A 124 -5.68 17.47 3.41
C ALA A 124 -5.52 17.35 1.88
N ALA A 125 -6.64 17.39 1.14
CA ALA A 125 -6.67 17.13 -0.30
C ALA A 125 -5.64 17.93 -1.11
N ALA A 126 -5.41 19.19 -0.74
CA ALA A 126 -4.44 20.08 -1.38
C ALA A 126 -2.97 19.66 -1.22
N LYS A 127 -2.68 18.70 -0.31
CA LYS A 127 -1.32 18.26 0.03
C LYS A 127 -1.07 16.78 -0.30
N GLN A 128 -2.07 16.02 -0.73
CA GLN A 128 -1.95 14.56 -0.90
C GLN A 128 -0.86 14.13 -1.89
N SER A 129 -0.67 14.88 -2.97
CA SER A 129 0.34 14.63 -4.02
C SER A 129 1.71 15.25 -3.72
N SER A 130 1.82 16.04 -2.65
CA SER A 130 3.05 16.75 -2.27
C SER A 130 3.30 16.63 -0.75
N ALA A 131 2.83 15.55 -0.14
CA ALA A 131 2.82 15.41 1.30
C ALA A 131 4.24 15.23 1.82
N VAL A 132 4.56 15.94 2.89
CA VAL A 132 5.81 15.78 3.65
C VAL A 132 5.50 15.19 5.03
N ALA A 133 6.53 14.70 5.73
CA ALA A 133 6.38 14.07 7.04
C ALA A 133 5.61 14.92 8.06
N ALA A 134 5.69 16.25 7.95
CA ALA A 134 4.94 17.17 8.80
C ALA A 134 3.42 17.12 8.56
N ASP A 135 2.96 16.86 7.33
CA ASP A 135 1.54 16.88 6.96
C ASP A 135 0.76 15.70 7.57
N PHE A 136 1.46 14.63 7.92
CA PHE A 136 0.89 13.43 8.56
C PHE A 136 1.55 13.12 9.91
N ALA A 137 2.17 14.12 10.54
CA ALA A 137 2.78 13.95 11.86
C ALA A 137 1.76 13.58 12.96
N GLY A 138 0.50 14.02 12.84
CA GLY A 138 -0.59 13.64 13.75
C GLY A 138 -1.35 12.39 13.34
N LEU A 139 -0.99 11.75 12.23
CA LEU A 139 -1.69 10.58 11.68
C LEU A 139 -0.93 9.29 11.98
N PRO A 140 -1.61 8.14 12.05
CA PRO A 140 -0.96 6.85 12.31
C PRO A 140 -0.03 6.42 11.18
N TYR A 141 -0.29 6.89 9.96
CA TYR A 141 0.54 6.60 8.79
C TYR A 141 0.44 7.70 7.75
N GLY A 142 1.37 7.70 6.81
CA GLY A 142 1.40 8.59 5.66
C GLY A 142 2.48 8.19 4.68
N CYS A 143 2.56 8.89 3.56
CA CYS A 143 3.57 8.67 2.54
C CYS A 143 4.19 10.00 2.10
N VAL A 144 5.51 10.11 2.20
CA VAL A 144 6.27 11.27 1.71
C VAL A 144 6.30 11.22 0.18
N SER A 145 5.66 12.16 -0.49
CA SER A 145 5.55 12.14 -1.95
C SER A 145 6.90 12.33 -2.67
N ALA A 146 7.83 13.10 -2.07
CA ALA A 146 9.13 13.39 -2.67
C ALA A 146 10.06 12.16 -2.74
N THR A 147 10.04 11.32 -1.70
CA THR A 147 10.90 10.14 -1.59
C THR A 147 10.13 8.83 -1.80
N ARG A 148 8.82 8.91 -2.02
CA ARG A 148 7.87 7.78 -2.07
C ARG A 148 7.96 6.88 -0.84
N THR A 149 8.36 7.44 0.30
CA THR A 149 8.54 6.68 1.53
C THR A 149 7.24 6.62 2.29
N PHE A 150 6.64 5.43 2.33
CA PHE A 150 5.57 5.11 3.25
C PHE A 150 6.12 5.02 4.67
N GLN A 151 5.36 5.56 5.61
CA GLN A 151 5.70 5.61 7.03
C GLN A 151 4.47 5.24 7.85
N PHE A 152 4.65 4.29 8.78
CA PHE A 152 3.62 3.86 9.72
C PHE A 152 4.18 3.93 11.13
N LYS A 153 3.46 4.57 12.05
CA LYS A 153 3.89 4.75 13.44
C LYS A 153 3.41 3.59 14.30
N TYR A 154 4.27 3.10 15.18
CA TYR A 154 3.96 2.03 16.13
C TYR A 154 4.41 2.32 17.56
#